data_AF-A0AAJ3FBJ6-F1
#
_entry.id   AF-A0AAJ3FBJ6-F1
#
_cell.length_a   1.000
_cell.length_b   1.000
_cell.length_c   1.000
_cell.angle_alpha   90.00
_cell.angle_beta   90.00
_cell.angle_gamma   90.00
#
_symmetry.space_group_name_H-M   'P 1'
#
loop_
_entity.id
_entity.type
_entity.pdbx_description
1 polymer ?
#
loop_
_entity_poly.entity_id
_entity_poly.type
_entity_poly.pdbx_seq_one_letter_code
_entity_poly.pdbx_strand_id
1 'polypeptide(L)'
;MCGIAGGIGANALSMQSKVSKMIEELIYRGPDDKGIYIDRTAVLAHTRLAIRGIREGKQPTFNKKRDIICVTNGEIYNNDGKRKILLRCP
;
A
#
# COMPACT_ATOMS: atom_id res chain seq x y z
N MET A 1 -2.76 -13.79 -0.95
CA MET A 1 -3.37 -12.48 -0.61
C MET A 1 -2.27 -11.61 -0.04
N CYS A 2 -2.15 -10.34 -0.42
CA CYS A 2 -1.12 -9.41 0.08
C CYS A 2 -1.02 -9.30 1.61
N GLY A 3 0.03 -8.65 2.11
CA GLY A 3 0.20 -8.28 3.52
C GLY A 3 0.39 -6.77 3.68
N ILE A 4 -0.08 -6.22 4.80
CA ILE A 4 0.05 -4.81 5.15
C ILE A 4 0.55 -4.68 6.60
N ALA A 5 1.40 -3.69 6.84
CA ALA A 5 1.83 -3.29 8.17
C ALA A 5 1.98 -1.77 8.20
N GLY A 6 1.87 -1.17 9.39
CA GLY A 6 2.06 0.27 9.52
C GLY A 6 2.03 0.73 10.96
N GLY A 7 2.40 1.99 11.16
CA GLY A 7 2.38 2.66 12.45
C GLY A 7 2.21 4.16 12.29
N ILE A 8 1.51 4.78 13.24
CA ILE A 8 1.29 6.23 13.32
C ILE A 8 1.79 6.71 14.69
N GLY A 9 2.52 7.82 14.71
CA GLY A 9 3.09 8.39 15.93
C GLY A 9 3.88 9.67 15.67
N ALA A 10 4.38 10.31 16.73
CA ALA A 10 5.08 11.58 16.61
C ALA A 10 6.40 11.52 15.82
N ASN A 11 7.03 10.34 15.73
CA ASN A 11 8.26 10.12 14.99
C ASN A 11 8.20 8.78 14.25
N ALA A 12 7.87 8.82 12.97
CA ALA A 12 7.80 7.63 12.11
C ALA A 12 9.11 6.87 12.01
N LEU A 13 10.25 7.58 12.01
CA LEU A 13 11.56 6.97 11.87
C LEU A 13 11.85 5.99 13.02
N SER A 14 11.36 6.31 14.23
CA SER A 14 11.48 5.42 15.40
C SER A 14 10.70 4.10 15.23
N MET A 15 9.67 4.07 14.37
CA MET A 15 8.83 2.91 14.11
C MET A 15 9.29 2.09 12.91
N GLN A 16 10.13 2.66 12.02
CA GLN A 16 10.55 2.03 10.76
C GLN A 16 11.06 0.60 10.99
N SER A 17 11.98 0.41 11.92
CA SER A 17 12.55 -0.91 12.24
C SER A 17 11.48 -1.94 12.63
N LYS A 18 10.52 -1.53 13.47
CA LYS A 18 9.43 -2.42 13.91
C LYS A 18 8.51 -2.77 12.75
N VAL A 19 8.10 -1.78 11.94
CA VAL A 19 7.22 -2.01 10.79
C VAL A 19 7.91 -2.87 9.71
N SER A 20 9.21 -2.69 9.50
CA SER A 20 9.99 -3.55 8.59
C SER A 20 9.98 -5.02 9.03
N LYS A 21 10.15 -5.29 10.33
CA LYS A 21 10.03 -6.66 10.86
C LYS A 21 8.62 -7.21 10.70
N MET A 22 7.60 -6.41 11.01
CA MET A 22 6.20 -6.82 10.85
C MET A 22 5.86 -7.19 9.41
N ILE A 23 6.37 -6.46 8.40
CA ILE A 23 6.08 -6.77 7.00
C ILE A 23 6.89 -7.98 6.51
N GLU A 24 8.08 -8.23 7.06
CA GLU A 24 8.88 -9.42 6.76
C GLU A 24 8.19 -10.71 7.21
N GLU A 25 7.58 -10.70 8.40
CA GLU A 25 6.74 -11.80 8.88
C GLU A 25 5.51 -12.05 7.99
N LEU A 26 5.16 -11.12 7.08
CA LEU A 26 4.05 -11.28 6.15
C LEU A 26 4.49 -11.63 4.73
N ILE A 27 5.79 -11.81 4.45
CA ILE A 27 6.28 -11.96 3.08
C ILE A 27 5.65 -13.14 2.31
N TYR A 28 5.32 -14.23 3.01
CA TYR A 28 4.66 -15.41 2.41
C TYR A 28 3.27 -15.08 1.83
N ARG A 29 2.65 -13.99 2.27
CA ARG A 29 1.36 -13.50 1.76
C ARG A 29 1.51 -12.87 0.37
N GLY A 30 2.65 -12.24 0.09
CA GLY A 30 2.89 -11.46 -1.12
C GLY A 30 4.35 -11.51 -1.61
N PRO A 31 4.81 -12.65 -2.13
CA PRO A 31 6.21 -12.85 -2.47
C PRO A 31 6.69 -12.05 -3.70
N ASP A 32 5.79 -11.42 -4.46
CA ASP A 32 6.13 -10.82 -5.76
C ASP A 32 6.70 -9.40 -5.65
N ASP A 33 6.34 -8.64 -4.61
CA ASP A 33 6.87 -7.28 -4.41
C ASP A 33 6.76 -6.84 -2.93
N LYS A 34 7.62 -5.90 -2.53
CA LYS A 34 7.62 -5.26 -1.19
C LYS A 34 7.78 -3.75 -1.36
N GLY A 35 7.00 -2.99 -0.59
CA GLY A 35 7.11 -1.54 -0.54
C GLY A 35 6.96 -1.02 0.88
N ILE A 36 7.69 0.06 1.18
CA ILE A 36 7.58 0.81 2.43
C ILE A 36 7.59 2.31 2.12
N TYR A 37 6.72 3.04 2.79
CA TYR A 37 6.65 4.49 2.76
C TYR A 37 6.79 5.01 4.20
N ILE A 38 7.60 6.05 4.36
CA ILE A 38 7.89 6.69 5.63
C ILE A 38 7.67 8.18 5.46
N ASP A 39 6.81 8.75 6.28
CA ASP A 39 6.60 10.19 6.42
C ASP A 39 7.17 10.67 7.78
N ARG A 40 6.82 11.86 8.25
CA ARG A 40 7.17 12.35 9.60
C ARG A 40 6.43 11.58 10.69
N THR A 41 5.16 11.25 10.46
CA THR A 41 4.27 10.69 11.50
C THR A 41 3.74 9.29 11.21
N ALA A 42 3.93 8.78 9.98
CA ALA A 42 3.42 7.48 9.59
C ALA A 42 4.48 6.63 8.87
N VAL A 43 4.39 5.31 9.07
CA VAL A 43 5.07 4.29 8.26
C VAL A 43 4.01 3.35 7.71
N LEU A 44 4.02 3.10 6.40
CA LEU A 44 3.12 2.18 5.72
C LEU A 44 3.96 1.18 4.93
N ALA A 45 3.69 -0.12 5.08
CA ALA A 45 4.39 -1.19 4.39
C ALA A 45 3.42 -2.18 3.77
N HIS A 46 3.83 -2.78 2.65
CA HIS A 46 3.03 -3.71 1.86
C HIS A 46 3.90 -4.82 1.26
N THR A 47 3.36 -6.03 1.20
CA THR A 47 3.90 -7.19 0.48
C THR A 47 2.84 -7.69 -0.50
N ARG A 48 3.21 -7.90 -1.76
CA ARG A 48 2.27 -8.03 -2.88
C ARG A 48 2.22 -9.44 -3.45
N LEU A 49 1.02 -9.98 -3.60
CA LEU A 49 0.74 -11.10 -4.51
C LEU A 49 0.10 -10.54 -5.78
N ALA A 50 0.78 -10.69 -6.91
CA ALA A 50 0.45 -10.11 -8.20
C ALA A 50 -0.60 -10.96 -8.95
N ILE A 51 -1.87 -10.87 -8.53
CA ILE A 51 -2.98 -11.59 -9.19
C ILE A 51 -3.58 -10.77 -10.34
N ARG A 52 -3.82 -9.46 -10.12
CA ARG A 52 -4.32 -8.51 -11.14
C ARG A 52 -3.39 -7.31 -11.28
N GLY A 53 -3.26 -6.80 -12.51
CA GLY A 53 -2.39 -5.65 -12.81
C GLY A 53 -0.92 -5.96 -12.57
N ILE A 54 -0.42 -7.07 -13.10
CA ILE A 54 0.90 -7.68 -12.79
C ILE A 54 2.03 -6.64 -12.82
N ARG A 55 2.04 -5.75 -13.82
CA ARG A 55 3.10 -4.75 -14.04
C ARG A 55 2.90 -3.40 -13.36
N GLU A 56 1.66 -3.00 -13.10
CA GLU A 56 1.33 -1.61 -12.71
C GLU A 56 0.79 -1.47 -11.28
N GLY A 57 0.66 -2.58 -10.54
CA GLY A 57 0.05 -2.61 -9.21
C GLY A 57 1.01 -2.44 -8.02
N LYS A 58 2.13 -1.72 -8.18
CA LYS A 58 3.07 -1.49 -7.07
C LYS A 58 2.40 -0.69 -5.95
N GLN A 59 2.70 -1.06 -4.70
CA GLN A 59 2.19 -0.40 -3.50
C GLN A 59 3.34 -0.11 -2.53
N PRO A 60 3.27 0.96 -1.72
CA PRO A 60 2.17 1.92 -1.56
C PRO A 60 1.87 2.76 -2.81
N THR A 61 0.58 3.09 -3.00
CA THR A 61 0.12 3.94 -4.12
C THR A 61 -0.03 5.39 -3.68
N PHE A 62 0.11 6.30 -4.64
CA PHE A 62 -0.01 7.74 -4.43
C PHE A 62 -1.10 8.30 -5.33
N ASN A 63 -1.83 9.30 -4.84
CA ASN A 63 -2.63 10.13 -5.74
C ASN A 63 -1.73 11.03 -6.61
N LYS A 64 -2.31 11.78 -7.56
CA LYS A 64 -1.55 12.63 -8.49
C LYS A 64 -0.70 13.69 -7.78
N LYS A 65 -1.19 14.25 -6.67
CA LYS A 65 -0.50 15.29 -5.88
C LYS A 65 0.53 14.70 -4.90
N ARG A 66 0.54 13.38 -4.72
CA ARG A 66 1.39 12.63 -3.78
C ARG A 66 1.23 13.03 -2.31
N ASP A 67 0.12 13.66 -1.95
CA ASP A 67 -0.27 14.01 -0.59
C ASP A 67 -1.19 12.95 0.06
N ILE A 68 -1.72 12.01 -0.74
CA ILE A 68 -2.47 10.84 -0.26
C ILE A 68 -1.70 9.58 -0.63
N ILE A 69 -1.45 8.75 0.38
CA ILE A 69 -0.77 7.45 0.27
C ILE A 69 -1.73 6.35 0.71
N CYS A 70 -1.77 5.25 -0.03
CA CYS A 70 -2.64 4.11 0.27
C CYS A 70 -1.92 2.77 0.13
N VAL A 71 -2.18 1.88 1.10
CA VAL A 71 -1.87 0.44 1.04
C VAL A 71 -3.18 -0.33 1.13
N THR A 72 -3.30 -1.41 0.36
CA THR A 72 -4.53 -2.17 0.24
C THR A 72 -4.25 -3.67 0.23
N ASN A 73 -5.16 -4.44 0.82
CA ASN A 73 -5.16 -5.90 0.75
C ASN A 73 -6.57 -6.37 0.41
N GLY A 74 -6.75 -6.93 -0.78
CA GLY A 74 -8.04 -7.37 -1.29
C GLY A 74 -8.27 -6.92 -2.73
N GLU A 75 -9.47 -7.16 -3.22
CA GLU A 75 -9.87 -6.83 -4.58
C GLU A 75 -11.12 -5.95 -4.59
N ILE A 76 -11.08 -4.86 -5.35
CA ILE A 76 -12.25 -4.00 -5.58
C ILE A 76 -12.89 -4.44 -6.90
N TYR A 77 -13.83 -5.39 -6.83
CA TYR A 77 -14.43 -5.99 -8.02
C TYR A 77 -15.20 -5.00 -8.91
N ASN A 78 -15.78 -3.94 -8.32
CA ASN A 78 -16.52 -2.90 -9.05
C ASN A 78 -15.67 -1.69 -9.48
N ASN A 79 -14.35 -1.85 -9.59
CA ASN A 79 -13.44 -0.76 -9.94
C ASN A 79 -13.81 -0.07 -11.27
N ASP A 80 -14.15 -0.84 -12.31
CA ASP A 80 -14.45 -0.27 -13.63
C ASP A 80 -15.66 0.67 -13.62
N GLY A 81 -16.72 0.31 -12.88
CA GLY A 81 -17.90 1.16 -12.70
C GLY A 81 -17.57 2.42 -11.91
N LYS A 82 -16.82 2.30 -10.82
CA LYS A 82 -16.41 3.45 -9.99
C LYS A 82 -15.51 4.42 -10.76
N ARG A 83 -14.57 3.93 -11.56
CA ARG A 83 -13.70 4.78 -12.39
C ARG A 83 -14.51 5.61 -13.40
N LYS A 84 -15.53 5.03 -14.03
CA LYS A 84 -16.42 5.77 -14.94
C LYS A 84 -17.14 6.93 -14.26
N ILE A 85 -17.58 6.75 -13.02
CA ILE A 85 -18.25 7.81 -12.25
C ILE A 85 -17.24 8.89 -11.84
N LEU A 86 -16.10 8.49 -11.27
CA LEU A 86 -15.10 9.43 -10.76
C LEU A 86 -14.38 10.22 -11.86
N LEU A 87 -14.24 9.68 -13.07
CA LEU A 87 -13.67 10.39 -14.22
C LEU A 87 -14.66 11.35 -14.90
N ARG A 88 -15.94 11.30 -14.52
CA ARG A 88 -16.98 12.21 -15.03
C ARG A 88 -17.24 13.40 -14.12
N CYS A 89 -16.77 13.37 -12.87
CA CYS A 89 -16.77 14.56 -12.02
C CYS A 89 -15.62 15.48 -12.45
N PRO A 90 -15.89 16.77 -12.74
CA PRO A 90 -14.86 17.76 -13.05
C PRO A 90 -13.89 18.00 -11.89
#